data_AF-A0A349J6E1-F1
#
_entry.id   AF-A0A349J6E1-F1
#
_cell.length_a   1.000
_cell.length_b   1.000
_cell.length_c   1.000
_cell.angle_alpha   90.00
_cell.angle_beta   90.00
_cell.angle_gamma   90.00
#
_symmetry.space_group_name_H-M   'P 1'
#
loop_
_entity.id
_entity.type
_entity.pdbx_description
1 polymer ?
#
loop_
_entity_poly.entity_id
_entity_poly.type
_entity_poly.pdbx_seq_one_letter_code
_entity_poly.pdbx_strand_id
1 'polypeptide(L)'
;MRIDDPLAQQRIDQTPLMSAYLNPRSRDETVKMMRGLQAVYADLATRQAILALIRCDVLNDVRDDVGRPGMDLWSIFVLLCCREALKLDYDRLEDLVENHRLVRAALGIGDWQEKHVLDWTRIWRNVRKVGP
;
A
#
# COMPACT_ATOMS: atom_id res chain seq x y z
N MET A 1 -6.80 6.27 3.73
CA MET A 1 -8.07 5.70 3.25
C MET A 1 -8.09 4.28 3.76
N ARG A 2 -9.08 3.89 4.57
CA ARG A 2 -9.12 2.54 5.16
C ARG A 2 -9.61 1.56 4.12
N ILE A 3 -8.67 0.90 3.45
CA ILE A 3 -8.97 -0.28 2.62
C ILE A 3 -9.50 -1.45 3.47
N ASP A 4 -9.30 -1.36 4.78
CA ASP A 4 -9.76 -2.28 5.82
C ASP A 4 -11.29 -2.26 6.05
N ASP A 5 -12.01 -1.24 5.54
CA ASP A 5 -13.47 -1.14 5.68
C ASP A 5 -14.18 -1.37 4.33
N PRO A 6 -14.86 -2.51 4.13
CA PRO A 6 -15.58 -2.81 2.89
C PRO A 6 -16.79 -1.89 2.63
N LEU A 7 -17.21 -1.09 3.62
CA LEU A 7 -18.27 -0.09 3.50
C LEU A 7 -17.74 1.33 3.20
N ALA A 8 -16.42 1.52 3.19
CA ALA A 8 -15.83 2.82 2.91
C ALA A 8 -16.03 3.20 1.43
N GLN A 9 -16.79 4.27 1.20
CA GLN A 9 -16.98 4.82 -0.13
C GLN A 9 -15.66 5.32 -0.71
N GLN A 10 -15.30 4.81 -1.88
CA GLN A 10 -14.13 5.29 -2.62
C GLN A 10 -14.39 6.69 -3.20
N ARG A 11 -13.33 7.48 -3.33
CA ARG A 11 -13.39 8.77 -4.02
C ARG A 11 -13.64 8.54 -5.50
N ILE A 12 -14.29 9.51 -6.14
CA ILE A 12 -14.63 9.43 -7.56
C ILE A 12 -13.41 9.32 -8.48
N ASP A 13 -12.27 9.88 -8.04
CA ASP A 13 -11.01 9.88 -8.78
C ASP A 13 -10.12 8.67 -8.49
N GLN A 14 -10.57 7.72 -7.67
CA GLN A 14 -9.83 6.50 -7.34
C GLN A 14 -10.14 5.37 -8.32
N THR A 15 -9.09 4.67 -8.73
CA THR A 15 -9.23 3.38 -9.42
C THR A 15 -9.20 2.26 -8.37
N PRO A 16 -10.25 1.44 -8.23
CA PRO A 16 -10.22 0.28 -7.35
C PRO A 16 -9.11 -0.69 -7.76
N LEU A 17 -8.35 -1.23 -6.79
CA LEU A 17 -7.29 -2.21 -7.05
C LEU A 17 -7.79 -3.41 -7.86
N MET A 18 -8.99 -3.91 -7.58
CA MET A 18 -9.60 -5.02 -8.30
C MET A 18 -9.96 -4.69 -9.76
N SER A 19 -10.18 -3.42 -10.07
CA SER A 19 -10.52 -2.95 -11.41
C SER A 19 -9.29 -2.58 -12.24
N ALA A 20 -8.10 -2.55 -11.62
CA ALA A 20 -6.86 -2.24 -12.32
C ALA A 20 -6.50 -3.35 -13.31
N TYR A 21 -6.49 -3.01 -14.60
CA TYR A 21 -6.10 -3.96 -15.65
C TYR A 21 -4.60 -4.25 -15.61
N LEU A 22 -4.25 -5.53 -15.61
CA LEU A 22 -2.89 -6.03 -15.64
C LEU A 22 -2.69 -6.88 -16.89
N ASN A 23 -1.72 -6.53 -17.73
CA ASN A 23 -1.39 -7.31 -18.92
C ASN A 23 -0.82 -8.70 -18.51
N PRO A 24 -1.44 -9.82 -18.90
CA PRO A 24 -0.99 -11.17 -18.51
C PRO A 24 0.32 -11.59 -19.16
N ARG A 25 0.72 -10.94 -20.26
CA ARG A 25 2.00 -11.20 -20.93
C ARG A 25 3.12 -10.29 -20.43
N SER A 26 2.83 -9.37 -19.51
CA SER A 26 3.87 -8.47 -18.99
C SER A 26 4.91 -9.26 -18.21
N ARG A 27 6.18 -8.99 -18.52
CA ARG A 27 7.32 -9.53 -17.76
C ARG A 27 7.72 -8.64 -16.60
N ASP A 28 7.24 -7.40 -16.61
CA ASP A 28 7.52 -6.37 -15.61
C ASP A 28 7.18 -6.85 -14.19
N GLU A 29 8.13 -6.68 -13.27
CA GLU A 29 7.99 -7.08 -11.87
C GLU A 29 6.85 -6.34 -11.18
N THR A 30 6.58 -5.08 -11.54
CA THR A 30 5.48 -4.28 -11.01
C THR A 30 4.15 -4.93 -11.32
N VAL A 31 3.96 -5.43 -12.55
CA VAL A 31 2.70 -6.10 -12.94
C VAL A 31 2.52 -7.41 -12.17
N LYS A 32 3.60 -8.18 -11.96
CA LYS A 32 3.54 -9.42 -11.17
C LYS A 32 3.22 -9.15 -9.69
N MET A 33 3.89 -8.15 -9.10
CA MET A 33 3.63 -7.69 -7.74
C MET A 33 2.17 -7.25 -7.58
N MET A 34 1.65 -6.45 -8.52
CA MET A 34 0.26 -5.99 -8.50
C MET A 34 -0.75 -7.14 -8.58
N ARG A 35 -0.45 -8.23 -9.31
CA ARG A 35 -1.29 -9.45 -9.29
C ARG A 35 -1.29 -10.11 -7.92
N GLY A 36 -0.12 -10.20 -7.27
CA GLY A 36 -0.02 -10.71 -5.91
C GLY A 36 -0.84 -9.87 -4.93
N LEU A 37 -0.75 -8.55 -5.03
CA LEU A 37 -1.57 -7.62 -4.23
C LEU A 37 -3.07 -7.79 -4.50
N GLN A 38 -3.47 -8.01 -5.76
CA GLN A 38 -4.87 -8.31 -6.09
C GLN A 38 -5.34 -9.62 -5.42
N ALA A 39 -4.52 -10.68 -5.47
CA ALA A 39 -4.84 -11.96 -4.84
C ALA A 39 -4.99 -11.82 -3.32
N VAL A 40 -4.06 -11.12 -2.66
CA VAL A 40 -4.13 -10.87 -1.21
C VAL A 40 -5.35 -10.01 -0.85
N TYR A 41 -5.64 -8.96 -1.62
CA TYR A 41 -6.79 -8.10 -1.34
C TYR A 41 -8.12 -8.84 -1.47
N ALA A 42 -8.23 -9.78 -2.41
CA ALA A 42 -9.44 -10.55 -2.65
C ALA A 42 -9.72 -11.59 -1.54
N ASP A 43 -8.67 -12.11 -0.90
CA ASP A 43 -8.80 -13.05 0.21
C ASP A 43 -8.75 -12.32 1.56
N LEU A 44 -9.92 -12.11 2.15
CA LEU A 44 -10.07 -11.42 3.43
C LEU A 44 -9.26 -12.07 4.56
N ALA A 45 -9.23 -13.41 4.64
CA ALA A 45 -8.58 -14.12 5.72
C ALA A 45 -7.05 -13.93 5.64
N THR A 46 -6.49 -14.13 4.44
CA THR A 46 -5.07 -13.90 4.19
C THR A 46 -4.69 -12.44 4.42
N ARG A 47 -5.49 -11.49 3.92
CA ARG A 47 -5.26 -10.05 4.15
C ARG A 47 -5.24 -9.73 5.64
N GLN A 48 -6.21 -10.19 6.40
CA GLN A 48 -6.28 -9.93 7.85
C GLN A 48 -5.08 -10.52 8.60
N ALA A 49 -4.66 -11.73 8.25
CA ALA A 49 -3.48 -12.36 8.85
C ALA A 49 -2.20 -11.54 8.60
N ILE A 50 -1.98 -11.10 7.35
CA ILE A 50 -0.83 -10.26 6.99
C ILE A 50 -0.87 -8.92 7.72
N LEU A 51 -2.02 -8.23 7.71
CA LEU A 51 -2.16 -6.94 8.38
C LEU A 51 -1.99 -7.06 9.89
N ALA A 52 -2.36 -8.17 10.51
CA ALA A 52 -2.11 -8.44 11.92
C ALA A 52 -0.60 -8.56 12.23
N LEU A 53 0.17 -9.24 11.38
CA LEU A 53 1.63 -9.32 11.52
C LEU A 53 2.27 -7.94 11.41
N ILE A 54 1.91 -7.16 10.38
CA ILE A 54 2.42 -5.79 10.20
C ILE A 54 2.02 -4.91 11.37
N ARG A 55 0.80 -5.07 11.90
CA ARG A 55 0.33 -4.34 13.07
C ARG A 55 1.24 -4.62 14.28
N CYS A 56 1.58 -5.87 14.53
CA CYS A 56 2.49 -6.25 15.61
C CYS A 56 3.84 -5.53 15.47
N ASP A 57 4.44 -5.54 14.28
CA ASP A 57 5.74 -4.90 14.05
C ASP A 57 5.70 -3.36 14.15
N VAL A 58 4.63 -2.75 13.63
CA VAL A 58 4.52 -1.28 13.54
C VAL A 58 4.15 -0.64 14.88
N LEU A 59 3.28 -1.30 15.65
CA LEU A 59 2.69 -0.77 16.87
C LEU A 59 3.30 -1.33 18.16
N ASN A 60 3.96 -2.49 18.15
CA ASN A 60 4.38 -3.18 19.37
C ASN A 60 3.26 -3.17 20.43
N ASP A 61 3.55 -2.67 21.64
CA ASP A 61 2.66 -2.55 22.81
C ASP A 61 1.93 -1.18 22.88
N VAL A 62 2.01 -0.37 21.82
CA VAL A 62 1.45 0.97 21.78
C VAL A 62 0.03 0.94 21.22
N ARG A 63 -0.86 1.58 21.96
CA ARG A 63 -2.26 1.83 21.63
C ARG A 63 -2.43 2.51 20.26
N ASP A 64 -3.29 1.96 19.42
CA ASP A 64 -3.61 2.45 18.07
C ASP A 64 -4.57 3.66 18.05
N ASP A 65 -5.07 4.07 19.22
CA ASP A 65 -6.05 5.13 19.42
C ASP A 65 -5.44 6.47 19.86
N VAL A 66 -4.11 6.59 20.00
CA VAL A 66 -3.43 7.83 20.43
C VAL A 66 -2.26 8.20 19.49
N GLY A 67 -2.51 9.02 18.46
CA GLY A 67 -1.42 9.61 17.67
C GLY A 67 -1.78 10.18 16.29
N ARG A 68 -0.87 11.00 15.73
CA ARG A 68 -0.92 11.68 14.41
C ARG A 68 -1.41 10.73 13.32
N PRO A 69 -2.26 11.15 12.34
CA PRO A 69 -2.84 10.29 11.30
C PRO A 69 -1.76 9.49 10.56
N GLY A 70 -1.50 8.30 11.08
CA GLY A 70 -0.50 7.36 10.58
C GLY A 70 -1.03 6.74 9.30
N MET A 71 -0.10 6.43 8.40
CA MET A 71 -0.38 5.64 7.21
C MET A 71 -1.09 4.34 7.62
N ASP A 72 -2.15 3.95 6.91
CA ASP A 72 -2.89 2.72 7.24
C ASP A 72 -2.03 1.47 6.97
N LEU A 73 -2.35 0.36 7.67
CA LEU A 73 -1.57 -0.88 7.60
C LEU A 73 -1.50 -1.45 6.19
N TRP A 74 -2.57 -1.29 5.40
CA TRP A 74 -2.58 -1.72 4.01
C TRP A 74 -1.61 -0.89 3.15
N SER A 75 -1.60 0.43 3.31
CA SER A 75 -0.63 1.29 2.65
C SER A 75 0.82 0.90 3.02
N ILE A 76 1.08 0.57 4.29
CA ILE A 76 2.39 0.07 4.73
C ILE A 76 2.74 -1.24 4.02
N PHE A 77 1.79 -2.19 3.95
CA PHE A 77 1.98 -3.47 3.25
C PHE A 77 2.32 -3.27 1.77
N VAL A 78 1.55 -2.45 1.04
CA VAL A 78 1.79 -2.18 -0.38
C VAL A 78 3.18 -1.58 -0.60
N LEU A 79 3.59 -0.63 0.24
CA LEU A 79 4.92 0.00 0.15
C LEU A 79 6.04 -0.99 0.46
N LEU A 80 5.85 -1.86 1.44
CA LEU A 80 6.78 -2.95 1.74
C LEU A 80 6.92 -3.90 0.54
N CYS A 81 5.81 -4.31 -0.08
CA CYS A 81 5.84 -5.12 -1.29
C CYS A 81 6.57 -4.41 -2.43
N CYS A 82 6.32 -3.12 -2.66
CA CYS A 82 7.02 -2.34 -3.68
C CYS A 82 8.53 -2.33 -3.42
N ARG A 83 8.93 -2.03 -2.18
CA ARG A 83 10.33 -2.00 -1.78
C ARG A 83 11.01 -3.35 -1.97
N GLU A 84 10.38 -4.44 -1.52
CA GLU A 84 10.99 -5.76 -1.53
C GLU A 84 10.94 -6.46 -2.89
N ALA A 85 9.83 -6.33 -3.63
CA ALA A 85 9.68 -6.95 -4.94
C ALA A 85 10.48 -6.23 -6.03
N LEU A 86 10.59 -4.89 -5.94
CA LEU A 86 11.26 -4.06 -6.94
C LEU A 86 12.66 -3.60 -6.50
N LYS A 87 13.08 -3.94 -5.28
CA LYS A 87 14.40 -3.59 -4.70
C LYS A 87 14.69 -2.08 -4.77
N LEU A 88 13.72 -1.28 -4.32
CA LEU A 88 13.79 0.17 -4.36
C LEU A 88 14.37 0.77 -3.07
N ASP A 89 15.06 1.90 -3.22
CA ASP A 89 15.32 2.82 -2.12
C ASP A 89 14.09 3.71 -1.83
N TYR A 90 14.16 4.56 -0.80
CA TYR A 90 13.01 5.37 -0.38
C TYR A 90 12.67 6.49 -1.35
N ASP A 91 13.65 7.06 -2.04
CA ASP A 91 13.44 8.12 -3.03
C ASP A 91 12.71 7.57 -4.26
N ARG A 92 13.12 6.39 -4.74
CA ARG A 92 12.43 5.69 -5.84
C ARG A 92 11.05 5.19 -5.43
N LEU A 93 10.88 4.80 -4.17
CA LEU A 93 9.58 4.38 -3.66
C LEU A 93 8.60 5.55 -3.61
N GLU A 94 9.06 6.74 -3.20
CA GLU A 94 8.26 7.97 -3.26
C GLU A 94 7.87 8.30 -4.71
N ASP A 95 8.82 8.33 -5.64
CA ASP A 95 8.54 8.59 -7.06
C ASP A 95 7.51 7.60 -7.64
N LEU A 96 7.64 6.31 -7.30
CA LEU A 96 6.70 5.28 -7.73
C LEU A 96 5.28 5.55 -7.20
N VAL A 97 5.14 5.94 -5.94
CA VAL A 97 3.84 6.28 -5.33
C VAL A 97 3.23 7.52 -5.99
N GLU A 98 4.05 8.50 -6.34
CA GLU A 98 3.57 9.74 -6.93
C GLU A 98 3.13 9.57 -8.38
N ASN A 99 3.87 8.82 -9.17
CA ASN A 99 3.75 8.81 -10.62
C ASN A 99 3.16 7.50 -11.19
N HIS A 100 3.25 6.37 -10.46
CA HIS A 100 2.82 5.08 -11.00
C HIS A 100 1.35 4.76 -10.70
N ARG A 101 0.49 4.85 -11.73
CA ARG A 101 -0.98 4.68 -11.61
C ARG A 101 -1.42 3.39 -10.94
N LEU A 102 -0.76 2.26 -11.24
CA LEU A 102 -1.10 0.97 -10.59
C LEU A 102 -0.83 1.00 -9.08
N VAL A 103 0.28 1.61 -8.66
CA VAL A 103 0.65 1.68 -7.24
C VAL A 103 -0.26 2.65 -6.51
N ARG A 104 -0.61 3.78 -7.14
CA ARG A 104 -1.65 4.68 -6.63
C ARG A 104 -3.00 3.97 -6.44
N ALA A 105 -3.41 3.13 -7.39
CA ALA A 105 -4.63 2.33 -7.25
C ALA A 105 -4.54 1.34 -6.07
N ALA A 106 -3.41 0.67 -5.88
CA ALA A 106 -3.20 -0.20 -4.71
C ALA A 106 -3.25 0.56 -3.37
N LEU A 107 -2.76 1.81 -3.35
CA LEU A 107 -2.78 2.68 -2.17
C LEU A 107 -4.11 3.43 -1.97
N GLY A 108 -5.06 3.28 -2.90
CA GLY A 108 -6.29 4.06 -2.89
C GLY A 108 -6.05 5.56 -3.05
N ILE A 109 -4.99 5.97 -3.75
CA ILE A 109 -4.70 7.37 -4.05
C ILE A 109 -5.38 7.71 -5.37
N GLY A 110 -6.27 8.69 -5.34
CA GLY A 110 -7.02 9.15 -6.51
C GLY A 110 -6.16 9.98 -7.48
N ASP A 111 -6.56 10.01 -8.75
CA ASP A 111 -5.86 10.74 -9.81
C ASP A 111 -5.88 12.27 -9.60
N TRP A 112 -6.83 12.81 -8.83
CA TRP A 112 -6.93 14.24 -8.52
C TRP A 112 -6.28 14.62 -7.18
N GLN A 113 -5.82 13.64 -6.41
CA GLN A 113 -5.06 13.93 -5.20
C GLN A 113 -3.66 14.45 -5.56
N GLU A 114 -3.25 15.52 -4.88
CA GLU A 114 -1.95 16.16 -5.06
C GLU A 114 -0.79 15.15 -4.99
N LYS A 115 0.32 15.49 -5.65
CA LYS A 115 1.59 14.80 -5.40
C LYS A 115 2.02 15.08 -3.95
N HIS A 116 2.81 14.21 -3.33
CA HIS A 116 3.21 14.28 -1.90
C HIS A 116 2.17 13.85 -0.83
N VAL A 117 1.16 13.03 -1.16
CA VAL A 117 0.29 12.40 -0.12
C VAL A 117 1.11 11.60 0.90
N LEU A 118 2.20 10.97 0.44
CA LEU A 118 3.12 10.14 1.21
C LEU A 118 4.57 10.59 0.95
N ASP A 119 5.03 11.61 1.68
CA ASP A 119 6.45 12.03 1.67
C ASP A 119 7.39 10.89 2.12
N TRP A 120 8.60 10.84 1.57
CA TRP A 120 9.61 9.82 1.88
C TRP A 120 9.84 9.64 3.39
N THR A 121 9.81 10.72 4.19
CA THR A 121 10.00 10.63 5.65
C THR A 121 8.90 9.80 6.29
N ARG A 122 7.66 9.94 5.80
CA ARG A 122 6.49 9.20 6.28
C ARG A 122 6.58 7.73 5.86
N ILE A 123 7.01 7.46 4.64
CA ILE A 123 7.26 6.10 4.13
C ILE A 123 8.34 5.43 4.99
N TRP A 124 9.50 6.06 5.14
CA TRP A 124 10.63 5.56 5.90
C TRP A 124 10.28 5.25 7.36
N ARG A 125 9.59 6.16 8.06
CA ARG A 125 9.23 5.97 9.49
C ARG A 125 8.36 4.74 9.73
N ASN A 126 7.55 4.33 8.76
CA ASN A 126 6.60 3.22 8.91
C ASN A 126 7.17 1.92 8.32
N VAL A 127 7.64 1.95 7.07
CA VAL A 127 8.09 0.75 6.35
C VAL A 127 9.32 0.13 7.02
N ARG A 128 10.23 0.94 7.60
CA ARG A 128 11.43 0.41 8.26
C ARG A 128 11.17 -0.37 9.56
N LYS A 129 9.96 -0.25 10.12
CA LYS A 129 9.60 -0.91 11.39
C LYS A 129 9.23 -2.38 11.20
N VAL A 130 8.78 -2.72 9.99
CA VAL A 130 8.43 -4.10 9.65
C VAL A 130 9.72 -4.91 9.53
N GLY A 131 9.83 -5.97 10.32
CA GLY A 131 10.99 -6.86 10.32
C GLY A 131 10.98 -7.80 9.11
N PRO A 132 12.14 -8.38 8.76
CA PRO A 132 12.21 -9.49 7.80
C PRO A 132 11.61 -10.79 8.35
#